data_AF-A0A932EHP4-F1
#
_entry.id   AF-A0A932EHP4-F1
#
_cell.length_a   1.000
_cell.length_b   1.000
_cell.length_c   1.000
_cell.angle_alpha   90.00
_cell.angle_beta   90.00
_cell.angle_gamma   90.00
#
_symmetry.space_group_name_H-M   'P 1'
#
loop_
_entity.id
_entity.type
_entity.pdbx_description
1 polymer ?
#
loop_
_entity_poly.entity_id
_entity_poly.type
_entity_poly.pdbx_seq_one_letter_code
_entity_poly.pdbx_strand_id
1 'polypeptide(L)'
;MAAYVSGVGPLLGHWLEHGQLRVDAATARVFAEHLEQGRRRAERLERYLTQLLEPLAAAGVTPTVLKGSDTAYRYFPEPGTRPRADIDLLIRPDQRTVMAATLEALGYVEYRRTRYADRSEWRLAGTSPTPQRLEIDHADNPWSLDLHVTLDRWYFRGRRAGFARPTDDQLAPWTVAGRRVHVLAQPLLTAYLALNASYDIRDFRPLRAVELSGAG
;
A
#
# COMPACT_ATOMS: atom_id res chain seq x y z
N MET A 1 8.89 -1.55 19.30
CA MET A 1 7.76 -2.40 18.84
C MET A 1 6.45 -1.63 18.66
N ALA A 2 5.93 -0.86 19.64
CA ALA A 2 4.64 -0.17 19.47
C ALA A 2 4.57 0.79 18.26
N ALA A 3 5.63 1.57 18.00
CA ALA A 3 5.70 2.49 16.86
C ALA A 3 5.77 1.77 15.48
N TYR A 4 6.34 0.56 15.44
CA TYR A 4 6.33 -0.30 14.26
C TYR A 4 4.96 -0.92 14.04
N VAL A 5 4.37 -1.52 15.08
CA VAL A 5 3.05 -2.15 15.03
C VAL A 5 1.95 -1.15 14.67
N SER A 6 2.08 0.11 15.11
CA SER A 6 1.15 1.19 14.76
C SER A 6 1.47 1.90 13.45
N GLY A 7 2.62 1.63 12.83
CA GLY A 7 3.04 2.29 11.59
C GLY A 7 3.30 3.79 11.71
N VAL A 8 3.59 4.30 12.91
CA VAL A 8 3.82 5.75 13.16
C VAL A 8 5.29 6.10 13.37
N GLY A 9 6.18 5.10 13.45
CA GLY A 9 7.62 5.30 13.70
C GLY A 9 8.26 6.38 12.83
N PRO A 10 8.10 6.33 11.48
CA PRO A 10 8.66 7.35 10.61
C PRO A 10 8.09 8.76 10.85
N LEU A 11 6.78 8.88 11.11
CA LEU A 11 6.15 10.16 11.44
C LEU A 11 6.70 10.75 12.75
N LEU A 12 6.89 9.91 13.77
CA LEU A 12 7.53 10.33 15.03
C LEU A 12 8.98 10.76 14.82
N GLY A 13 9.71 10.10 13.92
CA GLY A 13 11.05 10.51 13.50
C GLY A 13 11.05 11.89 12.84
N HIS A 14 10.08 12.14 11.96
CA HIS A 14 9.93 13.44 11.30
C HIS A 14 9.63 14.56 12.31
N TRP A 15 8.71 14.32 13.25
CA TRP A 15 8.42 15.26 14.34
C TRP A 15 9.64 15.52 15.24
N LEU A 16 10.45 14.50 15.50
CA LEU A 16 11.70 14.67 16.25
C LEU A 16 12.72 15.52 15.48
N GLU A 17 12.93 15.26 14.19
CA GLU A 17 13.83 16.02 13.30
C GLU A 17 13.45 17.51 13.24
N HIS A 18 12.14 17.81 13.34
CA HIS A 18 11.59 19.17 13.32
C HIS A 18 11.36 19.77 14.73
N GLY A 19 11.84 19.12 15.79
CA GLY A 19 11.76 19.64 17.16
C GLY A 19 10.35 19.66 17.77
N GLN A 20 9.38 18.97 17.16
CA GLN A 20 7.99 18.84 17.62
C GLN A 20 7.82 17.73 18.66
N LEU A 21 8.82 16.86 18.81
CA LEU A 21 8.87 15.78 19.78
C LEU A 21 10.20 15.83 20.56
N ARG A 22 10.16 15.56 21.86
CA ARG A 22 11.35 15.38 22.70
C ARG A 22 11.30 14.02 23.38
N VAL A 23 12.38 13.26 23.23
CA VAL A 23 12.56 11.91 23.80
C VAL A 23 14.02 11.74 24.23
N ASP A 24 14.32 10.68 24.97
CA ASP A 24 15.70 10.33 25.31
C ASP A 24 16.51 9.93 24.05
N ALA A 25 17.84 9.92 24.18
CA ALA A 25 18.75 9.66 23.07
C ALA A 25 18.63 8.23 22.48
N ALA A 26 18.23 7.23 23.26
CA ALA A 26 18.04 5.89 22.74
C ALA A 26 16.79 5.81 21.87
N THR A 27 15.67 6.37 22.35
CA THR A 27 14.42 6.48 21.58
C THR A 27 14.59 7.35 20.33
N ALA A 28 15.35 8.44 20.43
CA ALA A 28 15.64 9.32 19.30
C ALA A 28 16.30 8.57 18.13
N ARG A 29 17.30 7.73 18.42
CA ARG A 29 17.97 6.91 17.39
C ARG A 29 17.03 5.95 16.69
N VAL A 30 16.11 5.34 17.43
CA VAL A 30 15.11 4.42 16.85
C VAL A 30 14.19 5.16 15.87
N PHE A 31 13.66 6.32 16.25
CA PHE A 31 12.79 7.09 15.35
C PHE A 31 13.51 7.67 14.14
N ALA A 32 14.77 8.08 14.29
CA ALA A 32 15.61 8.49 13.17
C ALA A 32 15.83 7.33 12.18
N GLU A 33 16.10 6.11 12.67
CA GLU A 33 16.23 4.93 11.82
C GLU A 33 14.92 4.61 11.09
N HIS A 34 13.77 4.68 11.77
CA HIS A 34 12.47 4.51 11.12
C HIS A 34 12.25 5.51 9.98
N LEU A 35 12.55 6.79 10.21
CA LEU A 35 12.37 7.83 9.20
C LEU A 35 13.28 7.61 7.99
N GLU A 36 14.56 7.30 8.22
CA GLU A 36 15.52 7.05 7.15
C GLU A 36 15.12 5.83 6.30
N GLN A 37 14.70 4.74 6.95
CA GLN A 37 14.19 3.56 6.24
C GLN A 37 12.90 3.87 5.47
N GLY A 38 12.00 4.66 6.06
CA GLY A 38 10.77 5.12 5.41
C GLY A 38 11.04 5.95 4.15
N ARG A 39 11.99 6.90 4.20
CA ARG A 39 12.41 7.70 3.04
C ARG A 39 12.94 6.81 1.91
N ARG A 40 13.91 5.94 2.21
CA ARG A 40 14.47 4.98 1.24
C ARG A 40 13.40 4.06 0.65
N ARG A 41 12.48 3.59 1.48
CA ARG A 41 11.35 2.74 1.07
C ARG A 41 10.44 3.48 0.10
N ALA A 42 10.07 4.72 0.43
CA ALA A 42 9.20 5.53 -0.41
C ALA A 42 9.81 5.77 -1.79
N GLU A 43 11.08 6.19 -1.85
CA GLU A 43 11.83 6.38 -3.09
C GLU A 43 11.91 5.10 -3.93
N ARG A 44 12.14 3.96 -3.30
CA ARG A 44 12.22 2.67 -3.98
C ARG A 44 10.88 2.29 -4.62
N LEU A 45 9.78 2.41 -3.87
CA LEU A 45 8.45 2.10 -4.40
C LEU A 45 8.00 3.09 -5.48
N GLU A 46 8.39 4.37 -5.36
CA GLU A 46 8.13 5.37 -6.40
C GLU A 46 8.86 5.07 -7.70
N ARG A 47 10.13 4.61 -7.61
CA ARG A 47 10.88 4.15 -8.80
C ARG A 47 10.19 2.97 -9.47
N TYR A 48 9.72 1.98 -8.71
CA TYR A 48 8.99 0.85 -9.28
C TYR A 48 7.66 1.28 -9.90
N LEU A 49 6.89 2.14 -9.23
CA LEU A 49 5.66 2.70 -9.81
C LEU A 49 5.96 3.40 -11.13
N THR A 50 6.97 4.26 -11.17
CA THR A 50 7.40 4.97 -12.38
C THR A 50 7.78 4.02 -13.52
N GLN A 51 8.55 2.97 -13.22
CA GLN A 51 8.94 1.95 -14.20
C GLN A 51 7.75 1.16 -14.75
N LEU A 52 6.70 0.97 -13.95
CA LEU A 52 5.47 0.31 -14.39
C LEU A 52 4.62 1.20 -15.31
N LEU A 53 4.54 2.50 -15.02
CA LEU A 53 3.56 3.39 -15.68
C LEU A 53 3.80 3.57 -17.18
N GLU A 54 5.06 3.54 -17.65
CA GLU A 54 5.34 3.74 -19.07
C GLU A 54 4.86 2.56 -19.94
N PRO A 55 5.25 1.30 -19.67
CA PRO A 55 4.71 0.13 -20.36
C PRO A 55 3.17 0.05 -20.30
N LEU A 56 2.57 0.42 -19.17
CA LEU A 56 1.12 0.44 -19.02
C LEU A 56 0.45 1.47 -19.93
N ALA A 57 1.01 2.69 -19.99
CA ALA A 57 0.52 3.72 -20.90
C ALA A 57 0.63 3.28 -22.36
N ALA A 58 1.76 2.67 -22.76
CA ALA A 58 1.96 2.12 -24.10
C ALA A 58 0.94 1.01 -24.44
N ALA A 59 0.50 0.25 -23.44
CA ALA A 59 -0.53 -0.77 -23.56
C ALA A 59 -1.98 -0.23 -23.47
N GLY A 60 -2.16 1.10 -23.42
CA GLY A 60 -3.49 1.73 -23.31
C GLY A 60 -4.14 1.59 -21.91
N VAL A 61 -3.34 1.32 -20.88
CA VAL A 61 -3.80 1.19 -19.49
C VAL A 61 -3.45 2.46 -18.71
N THR A 62 -4.49 3.13 -18.21
CA THR A 62 -4.34 4.26 -17.28
C THR A 62 -4.88 3.83 -15.92
N PRO A 63 -4.02 3.37 -14.99
CA PRO A 63 -4.48 2.86 -13.70
C PRO A 63 -4.96 3.99 -12.77
N THR A 64 -5.78 3.62 -11.79
CA THR A 64 -6.05 4.44 -10.62
C THR A 64 -5.12 4.02 -9.49
N VAL A 65 -4.25 4.92 -9.04
CA VAL A 65 -3.37 4.70 -7.89
C VAL A 65 -4.18 4.83 -6.61
N LEU A 66 -4.03 3.86 -5.71
CA LEU A 66 -4.79 3.79 -4.46
C LEU A 66 -3.90 3.93 -3.22
N LYS A 67 -4.58 4.20 -2.10
CA LYS A 67 -4.03 4.15 -0.73
C LYS A 67 -2.68 4.87 -0.60
N GLY A 68 -1.69 4.21 0.02
CA GLY A 68 -0.39 4.78 0.39
C GLY A 68 0.43 5.31 -0.79
N SER A 69 0.14 4.89 -2.02
CA SER A 69 0.81 5.45 -3.20
C SER A 69 0.27 6.83 -3.61
N ASP A 70 -0.96 7.18 -3.23
CA ASP A 70 -1.54 8.53 -3.36
C ASP A 70 -1.43 9.32 -2.04
N THR A 71 -1.95 8.75 -0.95
CA THR A 71 -2.12 9.46 0.32
C THR A 71 -0.80 9.91 0.96
N ALA A 72 0.31 9.21 0.70
CA ALA A 72 1.62 9.58 1.22
C ALA A 72 2.13 10.94 0.70
N TYR A 73 1.72 11.34 -0.50
CA TYR A 73 2.11 12.63 -1.08
C TYR A 73 1.10 13.74 -0.75
N ARG A 74 -0.15 13.37 -0.44
CA ARG A 74 -1.25 14.34 -0.23
C ARG A 74 -1.46 14.73 1.23
N TYR A 75 -1.27 13.79 2.16
CA TYR A 75 -1.71 13.95 3.55
C TYR A 75 -0.61 13.77 4.58
N PHE A 76 0.60 13.40 4.15
CA PHE A 76 1.74 13.18 5.03
C PHE A 76 2.80 14.26 4.80
N PRO A 77 3.57 14.66 5.83
CA PRO A 77 4.60 15.70 5.68
C PRO A 77 5.63 15.39 4.61
N GLU A 78 5.97 14.11 4.46
CA GLU A 78 6.76 13.58 3.35
C GLU A 78 6.38 12.12 3.08
N PRO A 79 6.60 11.58 1.86
CA PRO A 79 6.15 10.24 1.51
C PRO A 79 6.69 9.14 2.43
N GLY A 80 7.93 9.28 2.89
CA GLY A 80 8.59 8.34 3.80
C GLY A 80 7.95 8.25 5.20
N THR A 81 7.09 9.20 5.56
CA THR A 81 6.37 9.17 6.85
C THR A 81 5.09 8.34 6.82
N ARG A 82 4.70 7.82 5.64
CA ARG A 82 3.60 6.85 5.48
C ARG A 82 4.16 5.46 5.16
N PRO A 83 4.33 4.56 6.16
CA PRO A 83 4.72 3.18 5.90
C PRO A 83 3.77 2.51 4.90
N ARG A 84 4.36 1.75 3.97
CA ARG A 84 3.64 1.03 2.90
C ARG A 84 4.43 -0.20 2.45
N ALA A 85 3.73 -1.32 2.38
CA ALA A 85 4.30 -2.62 1.99
C ALA A 85 3.95 -3.01 0.54
N ASP A 86 3.04 -2.26 -0.09
CA ASP A 86 2.45 -2.57 -1.38
C ASP A 86 2.31 -1.32 -2.27
N ILE A 87 2.14 -1.57 -3.56
CA ILE A 87 1.64 -0.61 -4.53
C ILE A 87 0.25 -1.10 -4.94
N ASP A 88 -0.80 -0.34 -4.64
CA ASP A 88 -2.16 -0.68 -5.02
C ASP A 88 -2.58 0.05 -6.30
N LEU A 89 -2.97 -0.70 -7.33
CA LEU A 89 -3.53 -0.17 -8.57
C LEU A 89 -4.93 -0.73 -8.83
N LEU A 90 -5.86 0.14 -9.21
CA LEU A 90 -7.16 -0.25 -9.74
C LEU A 90 -7.20 -0.05 -11.26
N ILE A 91 -7.61 -1.08 -11.97
CA ILE A 91 -7.81 -1.07 -13.43
C ILE A 91 -9.25 -1.41 -13.78
N ARG A 92 -9.62 -1.23 -15.05
CA ARG A 92 -10.90 -1.72 -15.55
C ARG A 92 -10.86 -3.25 -15.76
N PRO A 93 -11.98 -3.98 -15.57
CA PRO A 93 -12.00 -5.44 -15.74
C PRO A 93 -11.55 -5.93 -17.12
N ASP A 94 -11.91 -5.21 -18.18
CA ASP A 94 -11.52 -5.47 -19.57
C ASP A 94 -10.01 -5.30 -19.80
N GLN A 95 -9.32 -4.56 -18.93
CA GLN A 95 -7.87 -4.36 -19.01
C GLN A 95 -7.08 -5.45 -18.27
N ARG A 96 -7.74 -6.40 -17.62
CA ARG A 96 -7.07 -7.41 -16.77
C ARG A 96 -6.06 -8.26 -17.54
N THR A 97 -6.43 -8.71 -18.75
CA THR A 97 -5.57 -9.54 -19.59
C THR A 97 -4.35 -8.76 -20.07
N VAL A 98 -4.55 -7.52 -20.55
CA VAL A 98 -3.41 -6.68 -21.00
C VAL A 98 -2.52 -6.28 -19.83
N MET A 99 -3.09 -5.95 -18.66
CA MET A 99 -2.33 -5.67 -17.44
C MET A 99 -1.46 -6.85 -17.03
N ALA A 100 -2.03 -8.06 -16.98
CA ALA A 100 -1.28 -9.27 -16.65
C ALA A 100 -0.12 -9.50 -17.62
N ALA A 101 -0.38 -9.43 -18.93
CA ALA A 101 0.66 -9.60 -19.95
C ALA A 101 1.76 -8.53 -19.84
N THR A 102 1.41 -7.27 -19.56
CA THR A 102 2.40 -6.20 -19.35
C THR A 102 3.24 -6.45 -18.10
N LEU A 103 2.62 -6.89 -17.00
CA LEU A 103 3.35 -7.22 -15.77
C LEU A 103 4.30 -8.41 -15.97
N GLU A 104 3.84 -9.47 -16.64
CA GLU A 104 4.66 -10.64 -16.99
C GLU A 104 5.86 -10.25 -17.87
N ALA A 105 5.64 -9.39 -18.87
CA ALA A 105 6.72 -8.87 -19.72
C ALA A 105 7.75 -8.03 -18.95
N LEU A 106 7.35 -7.41 -17.82
CA LEU A 106 8.24 -6.69 -16.91
C LEU A 106 8.88 -7.60 -15.85
N GLY A 107 8.68 -8.92 -15.95
CA GLY A 107 9.26 -9.91 -15.04
C GLY A 107 8.51 -10.05 -13.71
N TYR A 108 7.28 -9.56 -13.62
CA TYR A 108 6.43 -9.86 -12.47
C TYR A 108 5.80 -11.24 -12.61
N VAL A 109 5.61 -11.90 -11.47
CA VAL A 109 4.86 -13.15 -11.36
C VAL A 109 3.69 -12.95 -10.40
N GLU A 110 2.52 -13.40 -10.83
CA GLU A 110 1.36 -13.49 -9.94
C GLU A 110 1.58 -14.63 -8.95
N TYR A 111 1.50 -14.33 -7.66
CA TYR A 111 1.70 -15.35 -6.62
C TYR A 111 0.44 -15.57 -5.77
N ARG A 112 -0.56 -14.69 -5.88
CA ARG A 112 -1.86 -14.88 -5.24
C ARG A 112 -2.97 -14.27 -6.08
N ARG A 113 -4.06 -15.01 -6.22
CA ARG A 113 -5.34 -14.52 -6.75
C ARG A 113 -6.42 -14.73 -5.72
N THR A 114 -7.23 -13.71 -5.47
CA THR A 114 -8.41 -13.85 -4.60
C THR A 114 -9.45 -14.78 -5.22
N ARG A 115 -10.29 -15.39 -4.37
CA ARG A 115 -11.35 -16.33 -4.79
C ARG A 115 -12.30 -15.75 -5.84
N TYR A 116 -12.57 -14.45 -5.76
CA TYR A 116 -13.51 -13.76 -6.65
C TYR A 116 -12.83 -13.12 -7.87
N ALA A 117 -11.52 -13.36 -8.04
CA ALA A 117 -10.67 -12.81 -9.10
C ALA A 117 -10.72 -11.28 -9.24
N ASP A 118 -11.23 -10.60 -8.20
CA ASP A 118 -11.37 -9.14 -8.13
C ASP A 118 -10.07 -8.46 -7.68
N ARG A 119 -9.16 -9.25 -7.10
CA ARG A 119 -7.79 -8.85 -6.81
C ARG A 119 -6.76 -9.94 -7.10
N SER A 120 -5.56 -9.52 -7.48
CA SER A 120 -4.36 -10.36 -7.55
C SER A 120 -3.14 -9.63 -7.00
N GLU A 121 -2.21 -10.39 -6.42
CA GLU A 121 -0.95 -9.90 -5.87
C GLU A 121 0.21 -10.40 -6.74
N TRP A 122 1.11 -9.47 -7.08
CA TRP A 122 2.22 -9.67 -8.01
C TRP A 122 3.53 -9.26 -7.35
N ARG A 123 4.62 -9.93 -7.72
CA ARG A 123 5.98 -9.58 -7.27
C ARG A 123 6.97 -9.77 -8.41
N LEU A 124 8.10 -9.06 -8.36
CA LEU A 124 9.20 -9.32 -9.29
C LEU A 124 9.76 -10.73 -9.11
N ALA A 125 9.99 -11.44 -10.21
CA ALA A 125 10.60 -12.76 -10.20
C ALA A 125 11.99 -12.72 -9.51
N GLY A 126 12.30 -13.77 -8.74
CA GLY A 126 13.57 -13.86 -8.01
C GLY A 126 13.66 -13.01 -6.74
N THR A 127 12.61 -12.29 -6.35
CA THR A 127 12.60 -11.58 -5.06
C THR A 127 12.34 -12.53 -3.89
N SER A 128 13.16 -12.41 -2.84
CA SER A 128 12.96 -13.16 -1.60
C SER A 128 11.68 -12.69 -0.90
N PRO A 129 10.80 -13.61 -0.44
CA PRO A 129 9.63 -13.25 0.35
C PRO A 129 9.96 -12.97 1.82
N THR A 130 11.22 -13.15 2.24
CA THR A 130 11.62 -13.03 3.64
C THR A 130 11.92 -11.56 4.00
N PRO A 131 11.26 -10.99 5.03
CA PRO A 131 11.61 -9.68 5.55
C PRO A 131 13.06 -9.62 6.04
N GLN A 132 13.73 -8.50 5.79
CA GLN A 132 15.09 -8.26 6.29
C GLN A 132 15.09 -7.96 7.79
N ARG A 133 14.09 -7.19 8.25
CA ARG A 133 13.86 -6.89 9.66
C ARG A 133 12.37 -6.94 9.97
N LEU A 134 12.04 -7.46 11.16
CA LEU A 134 10.66 -7.61 11.63
C LEU A 134 10.24 -6.47 12.55
N GLU A 135 11.18 -5.67 13.02
CA GLU A 135 10.96 -4.61 14.02
C GLU A 135 10.84 -3.21 13.39
N ILE A 136 11.18 -3.08 12.11
CA ILE A 136 11.18 -1.83 11.33
C ILE A 136 10.67 -2.14 9.92
N ASP A 137 9.91 -1.21 9.32
CA ASP A 137 9.56 -1.26 7.89
C ASP A 137 10.81 -0.91 7.06
N HIS A 138 11.70 -1.88 6.94
CA HIS A 138 13.00 -1.73 6.31
C HIS A 138 12.85 -1.49 4.81
N ALA A 139 13.69 -0.64 4.23
CA ALA A 139 13.62 -0.26 2.82
C ALA A 139 13.65 -1.48 1.87
N ASP A 140 14.35 -2.53 2.29
CA ASP A 140 14.55 -3.77 1.54
C ASP A 140 13.63 -4.93 1.91
N ASN A 141 12.64 -4.69 2.78
CA ASN A 141 11.60 -5.69 3.00
C ASN A 141 10.89 -6.03 1.67
N PRO A 142 10.35 -7.24 1.50
CA PRO A 142 9.58 -7.58 0.31
C PRO A 142 8.39 -6.63 0.15
N TRP A 143 7.94 -6.44 -1.09
CA TRP A 143 6.75 -5.66 -1.42
C TRP A 143 5.97 -6.35 -2.54
N SER A 144 4.69 -6.03 -2.65
CA SER A 144 3.80 -6.54 -3.70
C SER A 144 3.16 -5.42 -4.50
N LEU A 145 2.84 -5.72 -5.75
CA LEU A 145 1.87 -4.96 -6.52
C LEU A 145 0.50 -5.63 -6.35
N ASP A 146 -0.42 -4.91 -5.73
CA ASP A 146 -1.79 -5.34 -5.49
C ASP A 146 -2.68 -4.76 -6.60
N LEU A 147 -3.15 -5.62 -7.49
CA LEU A 147 -4.01 -5.27 -8.60
C LEU A 147 -5.47 -5.48 -8.23
N HIS A 148 -6.29 -4.44 -8.38
CA HIS A 148 -7.73 -4.44 -8.11
C HIS A 148 -8.49 -4.21 -9.42
N VAL A 149 -9.67 -4.82 -9.54
CA VAL A 149 -10.66 -4.48 -10.60
C VAL A 149 -11.95 -3.87 -10.05
N THR A 150 -12.11 -3.87 -8.73
CA THR A 150 -13.21 -3.22 -7.99
C THR A 150 -12.68 -2.77 -6.63
N LEU A 151 -13.35 -1.78 -6.02
CA LEU A 151 -13.09 -1.36 -4.64
C LEU A 151 -13.77 -2.27 -3.59
N ASP A 152 -14.35 -3.38 -4.04
CA ASP A 152 -15.02 -4.32 -3.14
C ASP A 152 -14.06 -5.11 -2.25
N ARG A 153 -14.58 -5.44 -1.05
CA ARG A 153 -13.91 -6.26 -0.05
C ARG A 153 -14.87 -7.39 0.36
N TRP A 154 -14.35 -8.61 0.33
CA TRP A 154 -15.07 -9.80 0.74
C TRP A 154 -14.76 -10.15 2.20
N TYR A 155 -15.82 -10.31 2.97
CA TYR A 155 -15.83 -10.68 4.38
C TYR A 155 -16.19 -12.17 4.52
N PHE A 156 -15.96 -12.71 5.72
CA PHE A 156 -16.32 -14.09 6.05
C PHE A 156 -17.79 -14.39 5.69
N ARG A 157 -18.07 -15.63 5.26
CA ARG A 157 -19.37 -16.10 4.72
C ARG A 157 -19.83 -15.39 3.45
N GLY A 158 -18.91 -14.86 2.64
CA GLY A 158 -19.24 -14.28 1.33
C GLY A 158 -19.97 -12.94 1.41
N ARG A 159 -19.98 -12.28 2.58
CA ARG A 159 -20.51 -10.92 2.69
C ARG A 159 -19.59 -9.97 1.92
N ARG A 160 -20.16 -9.04 1.18
CA ARG A 160 -19.41 -8.04 0.39
C ARG A 160 -19.73 -6.65 0.92
N ALA A 161 -18.70 -5.84 1.16
CA ALA A 161 -18.83 -4.41 1.35
C ALA A 161 -17.86 -3.71 0.41
N GLY A 162 -18.28 -2.62 -0.21
CA GLY A 162 -17.50 -2.02 -1.27
C GLY A 162 -18.23 -0.93 -2.00
N PHE A 163 -17.50 -0.29 -2.90
CA PHE A 163 -17.97 0.83 -3.71
C PHE A 163 -18.07 0.45 -5.19
N ALA A 164 -17.98 -0.85 -5.51
CA ALA A 164 -17.86 -1.34 -6.87
C ALA A 164 -16.71 -0.61 -7.62
N ARG A 165 -16.92 -0.34 -8.90
CA ARG A 165 -16.01 0.46 -9.71
C ARG A 165 -16.37 1.95 -9.58
N PRO A 166 -15.38 2.84 -9.39
CA PRO A 166 -15.60 4.28 -9.48
C PRO A 166 -16.06 4.70 -10.87
N THR A 167 -17.00 5.64 -10.92
CA THR A 167 -17.32 6.41 -12.13
C THR A 167 -16.26 7.49 -12.37
N ASP A 168 -16.22 8.06 -13.59
CA ASP A 168 -15.18 9.03 -13.96
C ASP A 168 -15.22 10.30 -13.11
N ASP A 169 -16.39 10.72 -12.63
CA ASP A 169 -16.57 11.85 -11.70
C ASP A 169 -16.06 11.56 -10.28
N GLN A 170 -15.85 10.28 -9.95
CA GLN A 170 -15.28 9.84 -8.67
C GLN A 170 -13.77 9.64 -8.74
N LEU A 171 -13.15 9.97 -9.88
CA LEU A 171 -11.72 9.92 -10.11
C LEU A 171 -11.18 11.33 -10.34
N ALA A 172 -10.00 11.61 -9.81
CA ALA A 172 -9.26 12.82 -10.11
C ALA A 172 -8.02 12.47 -10.95
N PRO A 173 -7.65 13.29 -11.95
CA PRO A 173 -6.40 13.10 -12.67
C PRO A 173 -5.21 13.39 -11.73
N TRP A 174 -4.16 12.59 -11.87
CA TRP A 174 -2.89 12.83 -11.18
C TRP A 174 -1.72 12.49 -12.12
N THR A 175 -0.53 12.99 -11.80
CA THR A 175 0.68 12.75 -12.59
C THR A 175 1.78 12.21 -11.69
N VAL A 176 2.34 11.08 -12.08
CA VAL A 176 3.49 10.45 -11.42
C VAL A 176 4.61 10.33 -12.44
N ALA A 177 5.75 10.97 -12.17
CA ALA A 177 6.90 11.00 -13.08
C ALA A 177 6.54 11.34 -14.54
N GLY A 178 5.65 12.33 -14.74
CA GLY A 178 5.20 12.77 -16.06
C GLY A 178 4.14 11.86 -16.72
N ARG A 179 3.74 10.75 -16.08
CA ARG A 179 2.70 9.85 -16.59
C ARG A 179 1.36 10.13 -15.94
N ARG A 180 0.31 10.24 -16.78
CA ARG A 180 -1.06 10.43 -16.32
C ARG A 180 -1.58 9.16 -15.68
N VAL A 181 -2.12 9.30 -14.48
CA VAL A 181 -2.85 8.28 -13.73
C VAL A 181 -4.14 8.90 -13.19
N HIS A 182 -4.97 8.08 -12.56
CA HIS A 182 -6.07 8.56 -11.73
C HIS A 182 -5.80 8.29 -10.25
N VAL A 183 -6.54 8.97 -9.39
CA VAL A 183 -6.65 8.70 -7.95
C VAL A 183 -8.12 8.81 -7.56
N LEU A 184 -8.51 8.26 -6.41
CA LEU A 184 -9.87 8.45 -5.92
C LEU A 184 -10.11 9.90 -5.54
N ALA A 185 -11.20 10.49 -6.03
CA ALA A 185 -11.66 11.80 -5.59
C ALA A 185 -12.39 11.70 -4.24
N GLN A 186 -12.53 12.83 -3.55
CA GLN A 186 -13.41 12.91 -2.38
C GLN A 186 -14.88 12.95 -2.83
N PRO A 187 -15.82 12.38 -2.06
CA PRO A 187 -15.64 11.72 -0.75
C PRO A 187 -15.24 10.23 -0.83
N LEU A 188 -15.16 9.65 -2.03
CA LEU A 188 -14.91 8.22 -2.24
C LEU A 188 -13.57 7.76 -1.63
N LEU A 189 -12.51 8.57 -1.76
CA LEU A 189 -11.21 8.28 -1.16
C LEU A 189 -11.33 8.03 0.35
N THR A 190 -11.99 8.94 1.08
CA THR A 190 -12.15 8.81 2.54
C THR A 190 -12.98 7.57 2.90
N ALA A 191 -14.07 7.32 2.18
CA ALA A 191 -14.92 6.15 2.40
C ALA A 191 -14.16 4.83 2.13
N TYR A 192 -13.34 4.78 1.08
CA TYR A 192 -12.51 3.63 0.75
C TYR A 192 -11.42 3.37 1.80
N LEU A 193 -10.74 4.41 2.28
CA LEU A 193 -9.75 4.29 3.35
C LEU A 193 -10.37 3.78 4.66
N ALA A 194 -11.58 4.26 5.01
CA ALA A 194 -12.32 3.79 6.17
C ALA A 194 -12.72 2.31 6.05
N LEU A 195 -13.20 1.90 4.86
CA LEU A 195 -13.49 0.49 4.58
C LEU A 195 -12.23 -0.37 4.72
N ASN A 196 -11.09 0.07 4.18
CA ASN A 196 -9.82 -0.66 4.30
C ASN A 196 -9.37 -0.82 5.76
N ALA A 197 -9.39 0.28 6.53
CA ALA A 197 -9.03 0.23 7.95
C ALA A 197 -9.92 -0.73 8.76
N SER A 198 -11.22 -0.79 8.45
CA SER A 198 -12.16 -1.72 9.11
C SER A 198 -11.86 -3.20 8.82
N TYR A 199 -11.29 -3.48 7.64
CA TYR A 199 -10.90 -4.82 7.23
C TYR A 199 -9.67 -5.31 8.00
N ASP A 200 -8.65 -4.45 8.12
CA ASP A 200 -7.40 -4.79 8.82
C ASP A 200 -7.66 -5.06 10.31
N ILE A 201 -8.52 -4.27 10.97
CA ILE A 201 -8.94 -4.49 12.37
C ILE A 201 -9.52 -5.90 12.57
N ARG A 202 -10.25 -6.42 11.58
CA ARG A 202 -10.84 -7.75 11.66
C ARG A 202 -9.81 -8.87 11.47
N ASP A 203 -8.74 -8.60 10.72
CA ASP A 203 -7.69 -9.57 10.40
C ASP A 203 -6.53 -9.56 11.43
N PHE A 204 -6.48 -8.57 12.34
CA PHE A 204 -5.64 -8.54 13.57
C PHE A 204 -5.97 -9.63 14.62
N ARG A 205 -6.36 -10.84 14.18
CA ARG A 205 -6.61 -12.01 15.03
C ARG A 205 -5.32 -12.81 15.34
N PRO A 206 -4.37 -12.25 16.09
CA PRO A 206 -3.72 -13.08 17.10
C PRO A 206 -3.94 -12.58 18.54
N LEU A 207 -4.21 -11.29 18.76
CA LEU A 207 -4.27 -10.75 20.13
C LEU A 207 -5.50 -11.23 20.92
N ARG A 208 -6.67 -11.37 20.29
CA ARG A 208 -7.87 -11.91 20.98
C ARG A 208 -7.85 -13.43 21.21
N ALA A 209 -6.99 -14.18 20.53
CA ALA A 209 -6.88 -15.63 20.75
C ALA A 209 -6.11 -15.94 22.04
N VAL A 210 -5.18 -15.07 22.44
CA VAL A 210 -4.42 -15.19 23.69
C VAL A 210 -5.26 -14.79 24.91
N GLU A 211 -6.19 -13.83 24.77
CA GLU A 211 -7.09 -13.42 25.85
C GLU A 211 -8.19 -14.46 26.16
N LEU A 212 -8.50 -15.37 25.23
CA LEU A 212 -9.57 -16.38 25.38
C LEU A 212 -9.06 -17.80 25.70
N SER A 213 -7.75 -17.98 25.89
CA SER A 213 -7.15 -19.26 26.30
C SER A 213 -6.46 -19.21 27.68
N GLY A 214 -6.60 -18.09 28.41
CA GLY A 214 -6.10 -17.90 29.78
C GLY A 214 -7.18 -17.93 30.86
N ALA A 215 -8.28 -18.65 30.65
CA ALA A 215 -9.28 -18.94 31.69
C ALA A 215 -9.59 -20.43 31.69
N GLY A 216 -8.86 -21.15 32.53
CA GLY A 216 -8.96 -22.59 32.79
C GLY A 216 -7.86 -22.97 33.76
#